data_AF-A0A934NJX8-F1
#
_entry.id   AF-A0A934NJX8-F1
#
_cell.length_a   1.000
_cell.length_b   1.000
_cell.length_c   1.000
_cell.angle_alpha   90.00
_cell.angle_beta   90.00
_cell.angle_gamma   90.00
#
_symmetry.space_group_name_H-M   'P 1'
#
loop_
_entity.id
_entity.type
_entity.pdbx_description
1 polymer ?
#
loop_
_entity_poly.entity_id
_entity_poly.type
_entity_poly.pdbx_seq_one_letter_code
_entity_poly.pdbx_strand_id
1 'polypeptide(L)'
;MTQEQIQVYAVVRHDRFQQSADPQVAISVKEVLPTLEAAEAEVSRLRALQESKDVDYFWQATRWFPSGRARRRSGAAGLSGRPPTAPG
;
A
#
# COMPACT_ATOMS: atom_id res chain seq x y z
N MET A 1 -20.61 -9.39 -12.55
CA MET A 1 -19.25 -9.94 -12.51
C MET A 1 -18.70 -9.72 -11.11
N THR A 2 -18.60 -10.79 -10.31
CA THR A 2 -17.98 -10.76 -8.99
C THR A 2 -16.48 -10.54 -9.15
N GLN A 3 -15.92 -9.54 -8.47
CA GLN A 3 -14.48 -9.32 -8.51
C GLN A 3 -13.79 -10.38 -7.65
N GLU A 4 -12.93 -11.18 -8.28
CA GLU A 4 -12.10 -12.14 -7.56
C GLU A 4 -11.17 -11.38 -6.60
N GLN A 5 -11.26 -11.73 -5.32
CA GLN A 5 -10.43 -11.19 -4.25
C GLN A 5 -9.61 -12.33 -3.69
N ILE A 6 -8.29 -12.21 -3.81
CA ILE A 6 -7.33 -13.19 -3.28
C ILE A 6 -6.73 -12.61 -2.01
N GLN A 7 -6.86 -13.33 -0.91
CA GLN A 7 -6.20 -12.97 0.34
C GLN A 7 -4.71 -13.21 0.20
N VAL A 8 -3.91 -12.18 0.51
CA VAL A 8 -2.45 -12.23 0.47
C VAL A 8 -1.88 -11.48 1.69
N TYR A 9 -0.59 -11.59 1.92
CA TYR A 9 0.10 -11.02 3.07
C TYR A 9 1.29 -10.19 2.60
N ALA A 10 1.26 -8.89 2.88
CA ALA A 10 2.36 -8.00 2.51
C ALA A 10 3.38 -7.96 3.65
N VAL A 11 4.66 -8.18 3.33
CA VAL A 11 5.78 -7.94 4.23
C VAL A 11 6.17 -6.46 4.11
N VAL A 12 6.12 -5.74 5.22
CA VAL A 12 6.29 -4.29 5.29
C VAL A 12 7.56 -3.97 6.07
N ARG A 13 8.36 -3.05 5.52
CA ARG A 13 9.51 -2.42 6.16
C ARG A 13 9.09 -1.02 6.61
N HIS A 14 9.33 -0.73 7.88
CA HIS A 14 9.13 0.59 8.47
C HIS A 14 10.48 1.15 8.95
N ASP A 15 10.92 2.26 8.39
CA ASP A 15 12.18 2.94 8.71
C ASP A 15 11.91 4.08 9.71
N ARG A 16 12.34 3.90 10.96
CA ARG A 16 12.13 4.86 12.04
C ARG A 16 13.09 6.05 11.97
N PHE A 17 14.19 5.96 11.22
CA PHE A 17 15.19 7.03 11.17
C PHE A 17 14.76 8.20 10.27
N GLN A 18 13.83 7.97 9.34
CA GLN A 18 13.37 8.96 8.37
C GLN A 18 12.26 9.91 8.87
N GLN A 19 12.06 10.00 10.19
CA GLN A 19 11.01 10.85 10.80
C GLN A 19 11.09 12.34 10.44
N SER A 20 12.19 12.82 9.85
CA SER A 20 12.41 14.24 9.52
C SER A 20 12.15 14.62 8.05
N ALA A 21 11.92 13.69 7.12
CA ALA A 21 11.87 14.03 5.68
C ALA A 21 10.51 13.86 4.99
N ASP A 22 9.77 12.77 5.21
CA ASP A 22 8.38 12.56 4.73
C ASP A 22 7.88 11.20 5.27
N PRO A 23 6.78 11.13 6.04
CA PRO A 23 6.26 9.87 6.56
C PRO A 23 5.87 8.84 5.49
N GLN A 24 5.65 9.24 4.23
CA GLN A 24 5.41 8.30 3.12
C GLN A 24 6.66 7.53 2.70
N VAL A 25 7.86 8.05 2.99
CA VAL A 25 9.14 7.41 2.64
C VAL A 25 9.53 6.36 3.70
N ALA A 26 8.96 6.46 4.90
CA ALA A 26 9.24 5.56 6.02
C ALA A 26 8.63 4.16 5.86
N ILE A 27 7.64 3.93 4.99
CA ILE A 27 6.96 2.64 4.85
C ILE A 27 7.13 2.11 3.42
N SER A 28 7.68 0.90 3.30
CA SER A 28 7.81 0.20 2.02
C SER A 28 7.32 -1.24 2.11
N VAL A 29 6.68 -1.73 1.04
CA VAL A 29 6.35 -3.15 0.91
C VAL A 29 7.55 -3.85 0.29
N LYS A 30 8.07 -4.85 0.99
CA LYS A 30 9.19 -5.67 0.52
C LYS A 30 8.74 -6.75 -0.45
N GLU A 31 7.70 -7.48 -0.07
CA GLU A 31 7.18 -8.62 -0.82
C GLU A 31 5.71 -8.88 -0.45
N VAL A 32 4.99 -9.59 -1.32
CA VAL A 32 3.63 -10.06 -1.08
C VAL A 32 3.60 -11.57 -1.21
N LEU A 33 3.17 -12.25 -0.16
CA LEU A 33 3.17 -13.70 -0.04
C LEU A 33 1.74 -14.27 0.04
N PRO A 34 1.49 -15.46 -0.50
CA PRO A 34 0.14 -16.03 -0.58
C PRO A 34 -0.36 -16.59 0.76
N THR A 35 0.54 -16.95 1.68
CA THR A 35 0.18 -17.58 2.96
C THR A 35 0.73 -16.80 4.15
N LEU A 36 0.04 -16.93 5.29
CA LEU A 36 0.45 -16.32 6.55
C LEU A 36 1.79 -16.88 7.02
N GLU A 37 1.95 -18.21 6.98
CA GLU A 37 3.16 -18.91 7.41
C GLU A 37 4.40 -18.41 6.65
N ALA A 38 4.29 -18.23 5.32
CA ALA A 38 5.39 -17.68 4.53
C ALA A 38 5.74 -16.25 4.96
N ALA A 39 4.73 -15.41 5.23
CA ALA A 39 4.94 -14.04 5.70
C ALA A 39 5.57 -13.98 7.09
N GLU A 40 5.19 -14.88 8.00
CA GLU A 40 5.79 -14.99 9.34
C GLU A 40 7.24 -15.47 9.28
N ALA A 41 7.52 -16.47 8.44
CA ALA A 41 8.88 -16.96 8.21
C ALA A 41 9.78 -15.86 7.63
N GLU A 42 9.27 -15.10 6.65
CA GLU A 42 10.03 -14.02 6.03
C GLU A 42 10.28 -12.84 6.97
N VAL A 43 9.27 -12.41 7.74
CA VAL A 43 9.44 -11.38 8.78
C VAL A 43 10.47 -11.84 9.82
N SER A 44 10.44 -13.11 10.22
CA SER A 44 11.40 -13.67 11.18
C SER A 44 12.82 -13.69 10.60
N ARG A 45 12.98 -14.11 9.34
CA ARG A 45 14.27 -14.08 8.63
C ARG A 45 14.82 -12.66 8.52
N LEU A 46 13.99 -11.70 8.12
CA LEU A 46 14.38 -10.30 7.99
C LEU A 46 14.78 -9.67 9.32
N ARG A 47 14.04 -9.96 10.40
CA ARG A 47 14.41 -9.53 11.75
C ARG A 47 15.71 -10.15 12.23
N ALA A 48 15.98 -11.42 11.89
CA ALA A 48 17.23 -12.09 12.25
C ALA A 48 18.45 -11.52 11.52
N LEU A 49 18.28 -11.06 10.28
CA LEU A 49 19.33 -10.44 9.46
C LEU A 49 19.55 -8.96 9.79
N GLN A 50 18.72 -8.38 10.65
CA GLN A 50 18.72 -6.95 10.87
C GLN A 50 19.81 -6.54 11.86
N GLU A 51 20.82 -5.83 11.37
CA GLU A 51 21.91 -5.27 12.19
C GLU A 51 21.57 -3.90 12.82
N SER A 52 20.74 -3.09 12.14
CA SER A 52 20.34 -1.75 12.60
C SER A 52 19.10 -1.81 13.49
N LYS A 53 19.02 -0.99 14.54
CA LYS A 53 17.83 -0.92 15.43
C LYS A 53 16.71 -0.02 14.92
N ASP A 54 16.90 0.61 13.75
CA ASP A 54 16.03 1.69 13.26
C ASP A 54 15.02 1.23 12.20
N VAL A 55 14.99 -0.06 11.89
CA VAL A 55 14.02 -0.65 10.96
C VAL A 55 13.07 -1.56 11.74
N ASP A 56 11.82 -1.67 11.32
CA ASP A 56 10.94 -2.75 11.75
C ASP A 56 10.43 -3.49 10.53
N TYR A 57 10.34 -4.81 10.65
CA TYR A 57 9.62 -5.64 9.70
C TYR A 57 8.38 -6.22 10.36
N PHE A 58 7.26 -6.18 9.65
CA PHE A 58 6.00 -6.80 10.05
C PHE A 58 5.21 -7.24 8.82
N TRP A 59 4.21 -8.09 9.00
CA TRP A 59 3.30 -8.48 7.93
C TRP A 59 1.93 -7.84 8.13
N GLN A 60 1.21 -7.63 7.02
CA GLN A 60 -0.16 -7.13 7.03
C GLN A 60 -1.01 -7.94 6.05
N ALA A 61 -2.13 -8.46 6.54
CA ALA A 61 -3.14 -9.11 5.70
C ALA A 61 -3.73 -8.08 4.72
N THR A 62 -3.74 -8.39 3.43
CA THR A 62 -4.24 -7.52 2.36
C THR A 62 -4.93 -8.32 1.25
N ARG A 63 -5.49 -7.64 0.26
CA ARG A 63 -6.26 -8.26 -0.82
C ARG A 63 -5.71 -7.87 -2.18
N TRP A 64 -5.44 -8.88 -2.99
CA TRP A 64 -5.07 -8.71 -4.38
C TRP A 64 -6.31 -8.86 -5.28
N PHE A 65 -6.38 -7.99 -6.28
CA PHE A 65 -7.47 -7.93 -7.26
C PHE A 65 -6.84 -8.11 -8.66
N PRO A 66 -6.76 -9.35 -9.18
CA PRO A 66 -6.08 -9.63 -10.45
C PRO A 66 -6.68 -8.87 -11.63
N SER A 67 -8.01 -8.70 -11.60
CA SER A 67 -8.79 -7.95 -12.58
C SER A 67 -8.84 -6.44 -12.33
N GLY A 68 -8.05 -5.94 -11.38
CA GLY A 68 -8.08 -4.57 -10.92
C GLY A 68 -9.26 -4.27 -9.99
N ARG A 69 -9.13 -3.21 -9.18
CA ARG A 69 -10.29 -2.70 -8.44
C ARG A 69 -11.22 -2.04 -9.44
N ALA A 70 -12.51 -2.39 -9.40
CA ALA A 70 -13.50 -1.59 -10.10
C ALA A 70 -13.34 -0.18 -9.52
N ARG A 71 -12.98 0.81 -10.36
CA ARG A 71 -13.09 2.20 -9.96
C ARG A 71 -14.52 2.33 -9.45
N ARG A 72 -14.71 2.55 -8.14
CA ARG A 72 -15.99 3.08 -7.67
C ARG A 72 -16.20 4.28 -8.56
N ARG A 73 -17.29 4.30 -9.35
CA ARG A 73 -17.74 5.57 -9.92
C ARG A 73 -17.90 6.47 -8.71
N SER A 74 -16.99 7.41 -8.54
CA SER A 74 -17.21 8.55 -7.69
C SER A 74 -18.46 9.21 -8.26
N GLY A 75 -19.60 8.96 -7.64
CA GLY A 75 -20.82 9.67 -7.97
C GLY A 75 -20.67 11.12 -7.56
N ALA A 76 -20.59 11.99 -8.56
CA ALA A 76 -21.15 13.34 -8.61
C ALA A 76 -20.98 14.29 -7.41
N ALA A 77 -20.16 15.33 -7.62
CA ALA A 77 -20.65 16.71 -7.80
C ALA A 77 -19.73 17.32 -8.88
N GLY A 78 -20.16 17.66 -10.09
CA GLY A 78 -21.32 18.50 -10.37
C GLY A 78 -20.96 19.92 -9.96
N LEU A 79 -20.29 20.68 -10.82
CA LEU A 79 -20.52 22.11 -11.06
C LEU A 79 -19.68 22.59 -12.26
N SER A 80 -20.38 22.68 -13.38
CA SER A 80 -20.38 23.85 -14.27
C SER A 80 -19.04 24.29 -14.87
N GLY A 81 -18.82 23.89 -16.12
CA GLY A 81 -18.01 24.67 -17.04
C GLY A 81 -18.56 26.10 -17.14
N ARG A 82 -17.76 27.07 -16.70
CA ARG A 82 -17.97 28.47 -17.07
C ARG A 82 -17.61 28.62 -18.56
N PRO A 83 -18.47 29.20 -19.41
CA PRO A 83 -18.03 29.62 -20.73
C PRO A 83 -17.06 30.81 -20.60
N PRO A 84 -16.13 31.00 -21.56
CA PRO A 84 -15.20 32.12 -21.56
C PRO A 84 -15.94 33.43 -21.81
N THR A 85 -15.74 34.41 -20.94
CA THR A 85 -16.15 35.80 -21.17
C THR A 85 -15.34 36.39 -22.33
N ALA A 86 -16.03 36.82 -23.39
CA ALA A 86 -15.44 37.61 -24.47
C ALA A 86 -15.09 39.04 -24.00
N PRO A 87 -14.08 39.68 -24.58
CA PRO A 87 -13.69 41.04 -24.21
C PRO A 87 -14.60 42.07 -24.89
N GLY A 88 -14.97 43.10 -24.13
CA GLY A 88 -15.57 44.35 -24.61
C GLY A 88 -14.82 45.51 -23.99
#